data_AF-A0A7S9L123-F1
#
_entry.id   AF-A0A7S9L123-F1
#
_cell.length_a   1.000
_cell.length_b   1.000
_cell.length_c   1.000
_cell.angle_alpha   90.00
_cell.angle_beta   90.00
_cell.angle_gamma   90.00
#
_symmetry.space_group_name_H-M   'P 1'
#
loop_
_entity.id
_entity.type
_entity.pdbx_description
1 polymer ?
#
loop_
_entity_poly.entity_id
_entity_poly.type
_entity_poly.pdbx_seq_one_letter_code
_entity_poly.pdbx_strand_id
1 'polypeptide(L)' 'MRKLFAKIDHIRATGWVTLDLKRDHPLYELNGKHFHVESMATPDVKCRISIMIEGEKVDFSIDELY' A
#
# COMPACT_ATOMS: atom_id res chain seq x y z
N MET A 1 -13.80 5.50 9.91
CA MET A 1 -14.27 4.81 8.68
C MET A 1 -14.11 5.65 7.41
N ARG A 2 -14.61 6.90 7.31
CA ARG A 2 -14.49 7.70 6.05
C ARG A 2 -13.06 7.86 5.50
N LYS A 3 -12.05 7.99 6.37
CA LYS A 3 -10.65 8.18 5.96
C LYS A 3 -10.03 6.94 5.30
N LEU A 4 -10.44 5.73 5.69
CA LEU A 4 -9.90 4.49 5.15
C LEU A 4 -10.33 4.31 3.68
N PHE A 5 -11.64 4.40 3.44
CA PHE A 5 -12.20 4.29 2.10
C PHE A 5 -11.73 5.43 1.19
N ALA A 6 -11.63 6.67 1.70
CA ALA A 6 -11.07 7.79 0.93
C ALA A 6 -9.62 7.53 0.49
N LYS A 7 -8.83 6.86 1.33
CA LYS A 7 -7.46 6.46 1.00
C LYS A 7 -7.44 5.35 -0.06
N ILE A 8 -8.28 4.32 0.09
CA ILE A 8 -8.47 3.26 -0.92
C ILE A 8 -8.84 3.87 -2.28
N ASP A 9 -9.79 4.81 -2.29
CA ASP A 9 -10.24 5.48 -3.51
C ASP A 9 -9.14 6.36 -4.12
N HIS A 10 -8.36 7.07 -3.29
CA HIS A 10 -7.21 7.83 -3.76
C HIS A 10 -6.15 6.94 -4.42
N ILE A 11 -5.84 5.80 -3.80
CA ILE A 11 -4.89 4.82 -4.32
C ILE A 11 -5.38 4.22 -5.63
N ARG A 12 -6.68 3.91 -5.74
CA ARG A 12 -7.30 3.48 -7.00
C ARG A 12 -7.23 4.53 -8.10
N ALA A 13 -7.46 5.79 -7.74
CA ALA A 13 -7.48 6.89 -8.71
C ALA A 13 -6.07 7.22 -9.23
N THR A 14 -5.06 7.13 -8.37
CA THR A 14 -3.66 7.45 -8.71
C THR A 14 -2.92 6.26 -9.30
N GLY A 15 -3.18 5.05 -8.80
CA GLY A 15 -2.39 3.85 -9.12
C GLY A 15 -1.05 3.77 -8.39
N TRP A 16 -0.79 4.67 -7.44
CA TRP A 16 0.47 4.76 -6.70
C TRP A 16 0.23 4.76 -5.20
N VAL A 17 1.20 4.24 -4.46
CA VAL A 17 1.24 4.27 -3.00
C VAL A 17 2.62 4.63 -2.51
N THR A 18 2.68 5.30 -1.36
CA THR A 18 3.94 5.48 -0.63
C THR A 18 4.00 4.46 0.48
N LEU A 19 5.14 3.81 0.68
CA LEU A 19 5.35 2.95 1.84
C LEU A 19 5.45 3.82 3.11
N ASP A 20 4.66 3.49 4.13
CA ASP A 20 4.70 4.08 5.48
C ASP A 20 4.89 2.95 6.51
N LEU A 21 6.08 2.37 6.49
CA LEU A 21 6.45 1.20 7.26
C LEU A 21 7.01 1.58 8.63
N LYS A 22 6.78 0.72 9.62
CA LYS A 22 7.40 0.83 10.95
C LYS A 22 8.85 0.37 10.91
N ARG A 23 9.68 0.88 11.84
CA ARG A 23 11.13 0.62 11.92
C ARG A 23 11.51 -0.86 12.07
N ASP A 24 10.60 -1.68 12.56
CA ASP A 24 10.74 -3.12 12.74
C ASP A 24 10.31 -3.92 11.49
N HIS A 25 9.79 -3.27 10.46
CA HIS A 25 9.36 -3.92 9.23
C HIS A 25 10.59 -4.39 8.41
N PRO A 26 10.60 -5.62 7.86
CA PRO A 26 11.73 -6.14 7.08
C PRO A 26 12.12 -5.26 5.89
N LEU A 27 11.13 -4.59 5.30
CA LEU A 27 11.30 -3.68 4.15
C LEU A 27 11.39 -2.20 4.55
N TYR A 28 11.69 -1.87 5.82
CA TYR A 28 11.73 -0.48 6.29
C TYR A 28 12.73 0.40 5.52
N GLU A 29 13.75 -0.19 4.88
CA GLU A 29 14.67 0.53 3.99
C GLU A 29 13.97 1.15 2.76
N LEU A 30 12.79 0.65 2.40
CA LEU A 30 11.96 1.15 1.31
C LEU A 30 10.91 2.16 1.79
N ASN A 31 10.85 2.42 3.10
CA ASN A 31 9.93 3.39 3.68
C ASN A 31 10.07 4.77 3.03
N GLY A 32 8.95 5.42 2.72
CA GLY A 32 8.89 6.72 2.05
C GLY A 32 9.09 6.67 0.52
N LYS A 33 9.32 5.50 -0.08
CA LYS A 33 9.37 5.34 -1.54
C LYS A 33 7.97 5.11 -2.12
N HIS A 34 7.79 5.56 -3.36
CA HIS A 34 6.57 5.40 -4.13
C HIS A 34 6.64 4.15 -5.01
N PHE A 35 5.57 3.37 -5.02
CA PHE A 35 5.44 2.17 -5.84
C PHE A 35 4.13 2.16 -6.61
N HIS A 36 4.15 1.56 -7.79
CA HIS A 36 2.95 1.35 -8.59
C HIS A 36 2.16 0.19 -8.00
N VAL A 37 0.85 0.39 -7.88
CA VAL A 37 -0.07 -0.65 -7.42
C VAL A 37 -0.32 -1.63 -8.55
N GLU A 38 -0.04 -2.90 -8.27
CA GLU A 38 -0.27 -3.99 -9.23
C GLU A 38 -1.69 -4.50 -9.12
N SER A 39 -2.13 -4.75 -7.88
CA SER A 39 -3.50 -5.18 -7.62
C SER A 39 -3.94 -4.76 -6.24
N MET A 40 -5.24 -4.63 -6.06
CA MET A 40 -5.82 -4.34 -4.76
C MET A 40 -6.97 -5.29 -4.48
N ALA A 41 -7.00 -5.84 -3.27
CA ALA A 41 -8.10 -6.66 -2.79
C ALA A 41 -9.40 -5.84 -2.67
N THR A 42 -10.51 -6.53 -2.45
CA THR A 42 -11.80 -5.88 -2.24
C THR A 42 -11.71 -4.84 -1.10
N PRO A 43 -12.18 -3.60 -1.32
CA PRO A 43 -12.20 -2.57 -0.31
C PRO A 43 -12.94 -3.02 0.95
N ASP A 44 -12.19 -3.33 2.00
CA ASP A 44 -12.69 -3.67 3.32
C ASP A 44 -11.67 -3.21 4.37
N VAL A 45 -12.00 -3.34 5.64
CA VAL A 45 -11.12 -3.01 6.77
C VAL A 45 -9.76 -3.73 6.68
N LYS A 46 -9.69 -4.87 5.97
CA LYS A 46 -8.47 -5.66 5.73
C LYS A 46 -7.99 -5.61 4.27
N CYS A 47 -8.26 -4.52 3.56
CA CYS A 47 -7.83 -4.36 2.18
C CYS A 47 -6.31 -4.52 2.06
N ARG A 48 -5.85 -5.49 1.26
CA ARG A 48 -4.45 -5.67 0.90
C ARG A 48 -4.17 -5.02 -0.44
N ILE A 49 -3.05 -4.31 -0.51
CA ILE A 49 -2.56 -3.68 -1.73
C ILE A 49 -1.26 -4.38 -2.09
N SER A 50 -1.21 -4.95 -3.28
CA SER A 50 -0.01 -5.59 -3.80
C SER A 50 0.76 -4.60 -4.66
N ILE A 51 2.06 -4.47 -4.39
CA ILE A 51 2.99 -3.69 -5.20
C ILE A 51 4.11 -4.59 -5.72
N MET A 52 4.75 -4.15 -6.80
CA MET A 52 5.89 -4.84 -7.40
C MET A 52 7.18 -4.25 -6.81
N ILE A 53 7.96 -5.06 -6.10
CA ILE A 53 9.29 -4.69 -5.58
C ILE A 53 10.29 -5.66 -6.20
N GLU A 54 11.23 -5.14 -7.00
CA GLU A 54 12.30 -5.95 -7.63
C GLU A 54 11.81 -7.16 -8.46
N GLY A 55 10.58 -7.09 -8.99
CA GLY A 55 9.97 -8.18 -9.75
C GLY A 55 9.18 -9.18 -8.89
N GLU A 56 9.17 -9.00 -7.57
CA GLU A 56 8.33 -9.74 -6.65
C GLU A 56 7.08 -8.96 -6.27
N LYS A 57 5.96 -9.68 -6.14
CA LYS A 57 4.69 -9.12 -5.70
C LYS A 57 4.62 -9.19 -4.19
N VAL A 58 4.58 -8.03 -3.55
CA VAL A 58 4.53 -7.92 -2.08
C VAL A 58 3.21 -7.29 -1.67
N ASP A 59 2.53 -7.93 -0.72
CA ASP A 59 1.26 -7.47 -0.18
C ASP A 59 1.48 -6.60 1.05
N PHE A 60 0.86 -5.42 1.06
CA PHE A 60 0.85 -4.50 2.19
C PHE A 60 -0.57 -4.25 2.67
N SER A 61 -0.69 -3.99 3.98
CA SER A 61 -1.91 -3.43 4.55
C SER A 61 -2.01 -1.94 4.23
N ILE A 62 -3.22 -1.40 4.24
CA ILE A 62 -3.44 0.03 3.96
C ILE A 62 -2.89 0.97 5.06
N ASP A 63 -2.70 0.42 6.26
CA ASP A 63 -2.05 1.06 7.40
C ASP A 63 -0.53 1.15 7.25
N GLU A 64 0.07 0.36 6.37
CA GLU A 64 1.50 0.39 6.00
C GLU A 64 1.79 1.25 4.77
N LEU A 65 0.76 1.92 4.25
CA LEU A 65 0.82 2.75 3.06
C LEU A 65 0.41 4.18 3.40
N TYR A 66 0.72 5.16 2.56
CA TYR A 66 0.22 6.53 2.67
C TYR A 66 -0.50 6.94 1.39
#